data_AF-A0A2G9N9N8-F1
#
_entry.id   AF-A0A2G9N9N8-F1
#
_cell.length_a   1.000
_cell.length_b   1.000
_cell.length_c   1.000
_cell.angle_alpha   90.00
_cell.angle_beta   90.00
_cell.angle_gamma   90.00
#
_symmetry.space_group_name_H-M   'P 1'
#
loop_
_entity.id
_entity.type
_entity.pdbx_description
1 polymer ?
#
loop_
_entity_poly.entity_id
_entity_poly.type
_entity_poly.pdbx_seq_one_letter_code
_entity_poly.pdbx_strand_id
1 'polypeptide(L)'
;MIYVEKFAISDADLKKELENLSDQELKNILNVSETQNHALVGEATRRDSYRTINGIRFSLNRVKSVTEVVYQERLNLKKYEIENLKQTVNQTVNINEGINCNFKTASELLKTCPTETEIKMIRKDFNIVFDKEPVEWSCTEGGKESSVMLSMYNTFRLMKCTPFDKNFLWAPKYNNMYSWMKSLELTQIEYFMCKPGDECSNAASKDIIYLEMNNLDDPIYREIINTNSGGGAGHLPVLMIHESRHTINGGYKGHTCSPNDQTLQELGAWGVQYHLLNMLADNTGNYFSSYERKEFQSSAKYILETRFCS
;
A
#
# COMPACT_ATOMS: atom_id res chain seq x y z
N MET A 1 36.11 -58.90 20.30
CA MET A 1 35.58 -57.87 19.38
C MET A 1 36.78 -57.10 18.87
N ILE A 2 37.18 -57.34 17.61
CA ILE A 2 38.37 -56.73 16.99
C ILE A 2 37.96 -55.33 16.51
N TYR A 3 38.49 -54.28 17.13
CA TYR A 3 38.38 -52.93 16.58
C TYR A 3 39.33 -52.85 15.38
N VAL A 4 38.78 -52.89 14.18
CA VAL A 4 39.55 -52.56 12.97
C VAL A 4 39.74 -51.06 12.98
N GLU A 5 40.92 -50.59 13.39
CA GLU A 5 41.30 -49.19 13.22
C GLU A 5 41.44 -48.90 11.71
N LYS A 6 40.38 -48.32 11.13
CA LYS A 6 40.43 -47.73 9.77
C LYS A 6 41.32 -46.48 9.83
N PHE A 7 42.62 -46.64 9.59
CA PHE A 7 43.60 -45.56 9.70
C PHE A 7 43.68 -44.59 8.51
N ALA A 8 42.81 -44.66 7.51
CA ALA A 8 42.88 -43.74 6.38
C ALA A 8 41.50 -43.37 5.84
N ILE A 9 40.80 -42.51 6.56
CA ILE A 9 39.68 -41.75 5.98
C ILE A 9 40.28 -40.49 5.34
N SER A 10 39.84 -40.15 4.13
CA SER A 10 40.30 -38.96 3.41
C SER A 10 39.72 -37.69 4.05
N ASP A 11 40.33 -36.52 3.79
CA ASP A 11 39.74 -35.25 4.26
C ASP A 11 38.36 -34.99 3.63
N ALA A 12 38.12 -35.52 2.43
CA ALA A 12 36.83 -35.44 1.75
C ALA A 12 35.73 -36.24 2.48
N ASP A 13 36.05 -37.44 2.95
CA ASP A 13 35.12 -38.27 3.71
C ASP A 13 34.84 -37.67 5.10
N LEU A 14 35.87 -37.12 5.78
CA LEU A 14 35.68 -36.39 7.03
C LEU A 14 34.82 -35.13 6.84
N LYS A 15 35.04 -34.39 5.75
CA LYS A 15 34.21 -33.23 5.39
C LYS A 15 32.74 -33.64 5.23
N LYS A 16 32.46 -34.73 4.51
CA LYS A 16 31.11 -35.26 4.30
C LYS A 16 30.40 -35.65 5.60
N GLU A 17 31.11 -36.24 6.55
CA GLU A 17 30.57 -36.55 7.88
C GLU A 17 30.25 -35.26 8.66
N LEU A 18 31.12 -34.26 8.60
CA LEU A 18 30.93 -32.96 9.28
C LEU A 18 29.81 -32.12 8.64
N GLU A 19 29.58 -32.24 7.34
CA GLU A 19 28.47 -31.58 6.62
C GLU A 19 27.08 -32.00 7.13
N ASN A 20 26.96 -33.15 7.80
CA ASN A 20 25.70 -33.61 8.40
C ASN A 20 25.46 -33.13 9.83
N LEU A 21 26.44 -32.49 10.47
CA LEU A 21 26.31 -32.00 11.85
C LEU A 21 25.59 -30.64 11.90
N SER A 22 24.91 -30.35 13.00
CA SER A 22 24.37 -29.03 13.27
C SER A 22 25.46 -28.01 13.57
N ASP A 23 25.15 -26.71 13.42
CA ASP A 23 26.11 -25.64 13.75
C ASP A 23 26.54 -25.66 15.23
N GLN A 24 25.66 -26.12 16.13
CA GLN A 24 25.99 -26.25 17.54
C GLN A 24 26.97 -27.40 17.77
N GLU A 25 26.83 -28.51 17.06
CA GLU A 25 27.77 -29.63 17.12
C GLU A 25 29.15 -29.26 16.56
N LEU A 26 29.20 -28.53 15.44
CA LEU A 26 30.46 -27.99 14.89
C LEU A 26 31.13 -27.03 15.88
N LYS A 27 30.38 -26.11 16.49
CA LYS A 27 30.89 -25.21 17.55
C LYS A 27 31.41 -25.99 18.76
N ASN A 28 30.67 -27.01 19.20
CA ASN A 28 31.11 -27.89 20.29
C ASN A 28 32.37 -28.66 19.90
N ILE A 29 32.64 -28.90 18.61
CA ILE A 29 33.88 -29.51 18.15
C ILE A 29 35.06 -28.54 18.22
N LEU A 30 34.86 -27.31 17.76
CA LEU A 30 35.87 -26.24 17.81
C LEU A 30 36.22 -25.82 19.23
N ASN A 31 35.23 -25.80 20.13
CA ASN A 31 35.37 -25.35 21.53
C ASN A 31 35.95 -26.40 22.49
N VAL A 32 36.30 -27.61 22.03
CA VAL A 32 37.05 -28.55 22.89
C VAL A 32 38.46 -28.01 23.09
N SER A 33 38.63 -27.27 24.19
CA SER A 33 39.93 -26.88 24.70
C SER A 33 40.73 -28.13 25.08
N GLU A 34 42.03 -28.10 24.84
CA GLU A 34 42.96 -29.21 25.14
C GLU A 34 43.00 -29.58 26.65
N THR A 35 42.31 -28.82 27.50
CA THR A 35 42.32 -28.93 28.96
C THR A 35 41.57 -30.14 29.55
N GLN A 36 40.87 -30.97 28.76
CA GLN A 36 40.18 -32.15 29.31
C GLN A 36 40.95 -33.49 29.25
N ASN A 37 42.19 -33.51 28.75
CA ASN A 37 42.97 -34.77 28.64
C ASN A 37 44.14 -34.92 29.63
N HIS A 38 44.29 -34.04 30.61
CA HIS A 38 45.31 -34.18 31.66
C HIS A 38 44.77 -34.88 32.91
N ALA A 39 44.36 -36.14 32.77
CA ALA A 39 44.29 -37.04 33.90
C ALA A 39 44.72 -38.44 33.47
N LEU A 40 45.88 -38.84 34.00
CA LEU A 40 46.49 -40.17 34.03
C LEU A 40 47.57 -40.49 32.96
N VAL A 41 48.69 -40.91 33.54
CA VAL A 41 49.82 -41.66 33.01
C VAL A 41 50.95 -40.81 32.41
N GLY A 42 52.07 -40.79 33.15
CA GLY A 42 53.34 -40.27 32.72
C GLY A 42 53.97 -41.06 31.57
N GLU A 43 55.16 -40.59 31.20
CA GLU A 43 56.01 -40.97 30.08
C GLU A 43 55.72 -40.33 28.72
N ALA A 44 56.78 -39.67 28.24
CA ALA A 44 56.86 -38.82 27.07
C ALA A 44 56.76 -39.63 25.78
N THR A 45 55.55 -39.70 25.24
CA THR A 45 55.31 -39.86 23.80
C THR A 45 54.28 -38.81 23.41
N ARG A 46 54.45 -38.13 22.28
CA ARG A 46 53.45 -37.18 21.74
C ARG A 46 52.14 -37.95 21.55
N ARG A 47 51.26 -37.94 22.54
CA ARG A 47 49.92 -38.52 22.42
C ARG A 47 49.11 -37.57 21.56
N ASP A 48 48.95 -37.92 20.29
CA ASP A 48 47.90 -37.34 19.48
C ASP A 48 46.58 -37.53 20.23
N SER A 49 45.88 -36.43 20.52
CA SER A 49 44.52 -36.51 21.05
C SER A 49 43.61 -37.01 19.93
N TYR A 50 42.68 -37.91 20.24
CA TYR A 50 41.74 -38.46 19.27
C TYR A 50 40.29 -38.16 19.65
N ARG A 51 39.42 -38.00 18.67
CA ARG A 51 37.96 -37.87 18.85
C ARG A 51 37.22 -38.87 17.98
N THR A 52 36.16 -39.46 18.52
CA THR A 52 35.28 -40.34 17.78
C THR A 52 34.07 -39.56 17.26
N ILE A 53 33.81 -39.60 15.96
CA ILE A 53 32.61 -39.05 15.31
C ILE A 53 31.97 -40.21 14.54
N ASN A 54 30.68 -40.49 14.77
CA ASN A 54 29.95 -41.60 14.15
C ASN A 54 30.67 -42.96 14.23
N GLY A 55 31.33 -43.23 15.36
CA GLY A 55 32.07 -44.48 15.58
C GLY A 55 33.46 -44.54 14.94
N ILE A 56 33.94 -43.44 14.32
CA ILE A 56 35.25 -43.38 13.67
C ILE A 56 36.18 -42.42 14.41
N ARG A 57 37.41 -42.88 14.67
CA ARG A 57 38.41 -42.17 15.47
C ARG A 57 39.32 -41.31 14.58
N PHE A 58 39.42 -40.02 14.90
CA PHE A 58 40.21 -39.04 14.14
C PHE A 58 41.18 -38.30 15.06
N SER A 59 42.34 -37.89 14.53
CA SER A 59 43.25 -36.96 15.23
C SER A 59 42.55 -35.61 15.47
N LEU A 60 42.61 -35.10 16.70
CA LEU A 60 41.94 -33.87 17.13
C LEU A 60 42.35 -32.66 16.28
N ASN A 61 43.64 -32.57 15.90
CA ASN A 61 44.16 -31.49 15.07
C ASN A 61 43.56 -31.50 13.66
N ARG A 62 43.42 -32.70 13.09
CA ARG A 62 42.80 -32.90 11.78
C ARG A 62 41.29 -32.64 11.81
N VAL A 63 40.61 -33.06 12.88
CA VAL A 63 39.19 -32.72 13.09
C VAL A 63 39.01 -31.21 13.20
N LYS A 64 39.84 -30.51 13.99
CA LYS A 64 39.75 -29.06 14.15
C LYS A 64 39.96 -28.32 12.83
N SER A 65 40.97 -28.69 12.04
CA SER A 65 41.24 -28.02 10.75
C SER A 65 40.11 -28.22 9.75
N VAL A 66 39.55 -29.43 9.62
CA VAL A 66 38.44 -29.69 8.69
C VAL A 66 37.12 -29.09 9.20
N THR A 67 36.90 -29.10 10.52
CA THR A 67 35.72 -28.46 11.13
C THR A 67 35.71 -26.95 10.91
N GLU A 68 36.87 -26.28 11.03
CA GLU A 68 36.99 -24.84 10.76
C GLU A 68 36.64 -24.53 9.30
N VAL A 69 37.14 -25.32 8.34
CA VAL A 69 36.82 -25.15 6.91
C VAL A 69 35.31 -25.29 6.65
N VAL A 70 34.69 -26.36 7.18
CA VAL A 70 33.23 -26.60 7.02
C VAL A 70 32.42 -25.46 7.67
N TYR A 71 32.85 -24.99 8.84
CA TYR A 71 32.18 -23.90 9.55
C TYR A 71 32.26 -22.58 8.78
N GLN A 72 33.43 -22.24 8.22
CA GLN A 72 33.61 -21.03 7.41
C GLN A 72 32.84 -21.09 6.08
N GLU A 73 32.78 -22.24 5.41
CA GLU A 73 31.97 -22.42 4.19
C GLU A 73 30.47 -22.18 4.48
N ARG A 74 29.94 -22.72 5.59
CA ARG A 74 28.55 -22.47 6.01
C ARG A 74 28.29 -21.00 6.35
N LEU A 75 29.23 -20.34 7.03
CA LEU A 75 29.11 -18.90 7.32
C LEU A 75 29.08 -18.08 6.03
N ASN A 76 29.88 -18.43 5.03
CA ASN A 76 29.90 -17.75 3.74
C ASN A 76 28.60 -17.98 2.95
N LEU A 77 28.05 -19.19 2.96
CA LEU A 77 26.73 -19.48 2.37
C LEU A 77 25.62 -18.65 3.02
N LYS A 78 25.56 -18.60 4.36
CA LYS A 78 24.57 -17.78 5.08
C LYS A 78 24.72 -16.28 4.78
N LYS A 79 25.95 -15.78 4.68
CA LYS A 79 26.20 -14.38 4.28
C LYS A 79 25.67 -14.11 2.85
N TYR A 80 25.91 -15.02 1.92
CA TYR A 80 25.41 -14.93 0.55
C TYR A 80 23.87 -14.93 0.49
N GLU A 81 23.21 -15.83 1.22
CA GLU A 81 21.74 -15.87 1.33
C GLU A 81 21.17 -14.58 1.92
N ILE A 82 21.81 -14.03 2.96
CA ILE A 82 21.40 -12.75 3.57
C ILE A 82 21.55 -11.59 2.58
N GLU A 83 22.64 -11.52 1.82
CA GLU A 83 22.83 -10.47 0.81
C GLU A 83 21.83 -10.58 -0.34
N ASN A 84 21.50 -11.81 -0.80
CA ASN A 84 20.44 -12.01 -1.79
C ASN A 84 19.06 -11.63 -1.24
N LEU A 85 18.75 -11.98 0.03
CA LEU A 85 17.51 -11.55 0.68
C LEU A 85 17.43 -10.03 0.80
N LYS A 86 18.52 -9.34 1.14
CA LYS A 86 18.58 -7.87 1.15
C LYS A 86 18.33 -7.28 -0.24
N GLN A 87 18.89 -7.87 -1.29
CA GLN A 87 18.64 -7.43 -2.66
C GLN A 87 17.17 -7.61 -3.06
N THR A 88 16.58 -8.77 -2.78
CA THR A 88 15.15 -9.02 -3.04
C THR A 88 14.24 -8.08 -2.24
N VAL A 89 14.56 -7.85 -0.97
CA VAL A 89 13.82 -6.90 -0.12
C VAL A 89 13.97 -5.47 -0.64
N ASN A 90 15.17 -5.02 -1.00
CA ASN A 90 15.38 -3.68 -1.58
C ASN A 90 14.68 -3.51 -2.93
N GLN A 91 14.63 -4.55 -3.76
CA GLN A 91 13.84 -4.56 -4.99
C GLN A 91 12.34 -4.49 -4.70
N THR A 92 11.86 -5.12 -3.63
CA THR A 92 10.45 -5.07 -3.21
C THR A 92 10.09 -3.73 -2.55
N VAL A 93 11.03 -3.11 -1.84
CA VAL A 93 10.84 -1.82 -1.15
C VAL A 93 10.77 -0.66 -2.15
N ASN A 94 11.41 -0.76 -3.31
CA ASN A 94 11.24 0.21 -4.41
C ASN A 94 9.91 0.10 -5.17
N ILE A 95 9.03 -0.85 -4.80
CA ILE A 95 7.66 -0.96 -5.36
C ILE A 95 6.63 -0.24 -4.44
N ASN A 96 7.09 0.44 -3.38
CA ASN A 96 6.25 1.27 -2.50
C ASN A 96 6.02 2.69 -3.06
N GLU A 97 5.96 2.86 -4.37
CA GLU A 97 5.53 4.15 -4.93
C GLU A 97 4.00 4.17 -4.95
N GLY A 98 3.41 4.67 -3.86
CA GLY A 98 1.99 5.01 -3.82
C GLY A 98 1.64 6.09 -4.86
N ILE A 99 0.41 6.61 -4.78
CA ILE A 99 -0.01 7.70 -5.67
C ILE A 99 0.98 8.87 -5.62
N ASN A 100 1.54 9.22 -6.79
CA ASN A 100 2.51 10.29 -6.92
C ASN A 100 1.77 11.62 -6.79
N CYS A 101 2.14 12.44 -5.82
CA CYS A 101 1.53 13.75 -5.57
C CYS A 101 2.51 14.91 -5.80
N ASN A 102 3.62 14.68 -6.52
CA ASN A 102 4.61 15.70 -6.84
C ASN A 102 4.18 16.57 -8.03
N PHE A 103 2.98 17.17 -7.92
CA PHE A 103 2.38 18.05 -8.91
C PHE A 103 2.11 19.41 -8.28
N LYS A 104 2.37 20.50 -9.00
CA LYS A 104 2.12 21.86 -8.50
C LYS A 104 0.65 22.24 -8.60
N THR A 105 -0.07 21.65 -9.57
CA THR A 105 -1.49 21.92 -9.79
C THR A 105 -2.28 20.65 -10.07
N ALA A 106 -3.59 20.70 -9.83
CA ALA A 106 -4.50 19.60 -10.15
C ALA A 106 -4.57 19.32 -11.67
N SER A 107 -4.44 20.36 -12.50
CA SER A 107 -4.38 20.20 -13.96
C SER A 107 -3.13 19.44 -14.42
N GLU A 108 -1.97 19.68 -13.80
CA GLU A 108 -0.75 18.89 -14.07
C GLU A 108 -0.95 17.41 -13.73
N LEU A 109 -1.60 17.10 -12.60
CA LEU A 109 -1.92 15.73 -12.22
C LEU A 109 -2.82 15.03 -13.26
N LEU A 110 -3.88 15.71 -13.74
CA LEU A 110 -4.81 15.13 -14.71
C LEU A 110 -4.23 14.95 -16.12
N LYS A 111 -3.15 15.65 -16.43
CA LYS A 111 -2.40 15.46 -17.68
C LYS A 111 -1.62 14.16 -17.69
N THR A 112 -1.31 13.54 -16.55
CA THR A 112 -0.64 12.24 -16.54
C THR A 112 -1.64 11.10 -16.48
N CYS A 113 -1.18 9.91 -16.85
CA CYS A 113 -1.97 8.69 -16.74
C CYS A 113 -1.82 8.05 -15.36
N PRO A 114 -2.88 7.45 -14.79
CA PRO A 114 -2.74 6.58 -13.63
C PRO A 114 -1.78 5.44 -13.93
N THR A 115 -0.78 5.23 -13.07
CA THR A 115 0.15 4.10 -13.25
C THR A 115 -0.48 2.79 -12.80
N GLU A 116 0.07 1.64 -13.22
CA GLU A 116 -0.39 0.34 -12.73
C GLU A 116 -0.31 0.22 -11.21
N THR A 117 0.72 0.80 -10.59
CA THR A 117 0.91 0.79 -9.14
C THR A 117 -0.17 1.60 -8.44
N GLU A 118 -0.51 2.79 -8.98
CA GLU A 118 -1.60 3.62 -8.47
C GLU A 118 -2.94 2.88 -8.56
N ILE A 119 -3.22 2.25 -9.69
CA ILE A 119 -4.45 1.46 -9.92
C ILE A 119 -4.55 0.31 -8.91
N LYS A 120 -3.49 -0.48 -8.75
CA LYS A 120 -3.44 -1.60 -7.80
C LYS A 120 -3.63 -1.12 -6.37
N MET A 121 -3.00 0.00 -6.00
CA MET A 121 -3.16 0.61 -4.67
C MET A 121 -4.60 1.06 -4.44
N ILE A 122 -5.21 1.78 -5.39
CA ILE A 122 -6.59 2.26 -5.27
C ILE A 122 -7.57 1.10 -5.12
N ARG A 123 -7.46 0.05 -5.95
CA ARG A 123 -8.30 -1.15 -5.86
C ARG A 123 -8.09 -1.95 -4.58
N LYS A 124 -6.88 -1.92 -4.02
CA LYS A 124 -6.58 -2.55 -2.73
C LYS A 124 -7.19 -1.77 -1.57
N ASP A 125 -7.13 -0.44 -1.64
CA ASP A 125 -7.57 0.45 -0.56
C ASP A 125 -9.10 0.63 -0.53
N PHE A 126 -9.75 0.55 -1.70
CA PHE A 126 -11.20 0.64 -1.85
C PHE A 126 -11.64 -0.52 -2.73
N ASN A 127 -12.44 -1.43 -2.19
CA ASN A 127 -13.02 -2.54 -2.95
C ASN A 127 -14.01 -1.98 -3.99
N ILE A 128 -13.51 -1.70 -5.19
CA ILE A 128 -14.25 -1.10 -6.30
C ILE A 128 -14.86 -2.22 -7.14
N VAL A 129 -16.17 -2.16 -7.34
CA VAL A 129 -16.94 -3.11 -8.14
C VAL A 129 -17.70 -2.35 -9.23
N PHE A 130 -17.85 -2.98 -10.39
CA PHE A 130 -18.66 -2.47 -11.50
C PHE A 130 -19.81 -3.43 -11.75
N ASP A 131 -21.03 -2.91 -11.94
CA ASP A 131 -22.18 -3.72 -12.37
C ASP A 131 -21.96 -4.33 -13.77
N LYS A 132 -21.21 -3.60 -14.60
CA LYS A 132 -20.73 -3.99 -15.92
C LYS A 132 -19.30 -3.49 -16.06
N GLU A 133 -18.37 -4.42 -16.25
CA GLU A 133 -16.97 -4.08 -16.48
C GLU A 133 -16.84 -3.06 -17.61
N PRO A 134 -16.20 -1.91 -17.35
CA PRO A 134 -15.94 -0.91 -18.38
C PRO A 134 -15.14 -1.51 -19.53
N VAL A 135 -15.40 -1.04 -20.74
CA VAL A 135 -14.65 -1.40 -21.94
C VAL A 135 -13.17 -1.06 -21.76
N GLU A 136 -12.30 -1.69 -22.57
CA GLU A 136 -10.89 -1.30 -22.68
C GLU A 136 -10.75 0.22 -22.75
N TRP A 137 -9.84 0.76 -21.93
CA TRP A 137 -9.57 2.18 -21.85
C TRP A 137 -8.09 2.44 -22.11
N SER A 138 -7.82 3.61 -22.67
CA SER A 138 -6.46 4.09 -22.90
C SER A 138 -6.25 5.42 -22.19
N CYS A 139 -5.00 5.75 -21.97
CA CYS A 139 -4.60 7.08 -21.55
C CYS A 139 -3.25 7.40 -22.16
N THR A 140 -3.14 8.59 -22.75
CA THR A 140 -1.87 9.17 -23.18
C THR A 140 -1.61 10.42 -22.36
N GLU A 141 -0.36 10.66 -21.96
CA GLU A 141 0.00 11.88 -21.23
C GLU A 141 -0.29 13.13 -22.07
N GLY A 142 -0.98 14.11 -21.48
CA GLY A 142 -1.48 15.30 -22.16
C GLY A 142 -2.62 15.03 -23.16
N GLY A 143 -3.07 13.78 -23.27
CA GLY A 143 -4.11 13.33 -24.17
C GLY A 143 -5.52 13.72 -23.72
N LYS A 144 -6.46 13.59 -24.66
CA LYS A 144 -7.87 13.96 -24.52
C LYS A 144 -8.80 12.76 -24.37
N GLU A 145 -8.25 11.55 -24.33
CA GLU A 145 -9.00 10.33 -24.07
C GLU A 145 -9.77 10.48 -22.76
N SER A 146 -11.03 10.05 -22.75
CA SER A 146 -11.86 9.99 -21.56
C SER A 146 -12.56 8.64 -21.51
N SER A 147 -12.71 8.12 -20.30
CA SER A 147 -13.37 6.85 -20.03
C SER A 147 -13.78 6.84 -18.57
N VAL A 148 -14.78 6.01 -18.24
CA VAL A 148 -15.22 5.85 -16.85
C VAL A 148 -14.05 5.46 -15.93
N MET A 149 -13.19 4.55 -16.38
CA MET A 149 -12.02 4.10 -15.63
C MET A 149 -11.03 5.23 -15.37
N LEU A 150 -10.75 6.06 -16.39
CA LEU A 150 -9.82 7.16 -16.25
C LEU A 150 -10.36 8.24 -15.31
N SER A 151 -11.64 8.59 -15.43
CA SER A 151 -12.31 9.55 -14.54
C SER A 151 -12.36 9.06 -13.09
N MET A 152 -12.66 7.77 -12.88
CA MET A 152 -12.62 7.14 -11.58
C MET A 152 -11.23 7.22 -10.95
N TYR A 153 -10.19 6.70 -11.61
CA TYR A 153 -8.85 6.71 -11.00
C TYR A 153 -8.34 8.12 -10.77
N ASN A 154 -8.61 9.05 -11.68
CA ASN A 154 -8.27 10.46 -11.47
C ASN A 154 -9.02 11.09 -10.29
N THR A 155 -10.24 10.66 -10.01
CA THR A 155 -10.98 11.07 -8.80
C THR A 155 -10.20 10.70 -7.54
N PHE A 156 -9.76 9.44 -7.42
CA PHE A 156 -8.95 8.99 -6.29
C PHE A 156 -7.58 9.69 -6.21
N ARG A 157 -6.92 9.92 -7.36
CA ARG A 157 -5.66 10.68 -7.41
C ARG A 157 -5.85 12.12 -6.92
N LEU A 158 -6.92 12.79 -7.34
CA LEU A 158 -7.28 14.13 -6.85
C LEU A 158 -7.56 14.11 -5.34
N MET A 159 -8.32 13.13 -4.85
CA MET A 159 -8.59 12.96 -3.42
C MET A 159 -7.31 12.78 -2.60
N LYS A 160 -6.31 12.08 -3.17
CA LYS A 160 -5.04 11.82 -2.50
C LYS A 160 -4.09 13.00 -2.55
N CYS A 161 -4.01 13.70 -3.69
CA CYS A 161 -2.96 14.69 -3.93
C CYS A 161 -3.35 16.13 -3.68
N THR A 162 -4.64 16.43 -3.48
CA THR A 162 -5.07 17.78 -3.11
C THR A 162 -4.51 18.17 -1.73
N PRO A 163 -3.68 19.21 -1.63
CA PRO A 163 -3.02 19.56 -0.38
C PRO A 163 -3.90 20.54 0.43
N PHE A 164 -4.56 20.05 1.48
CA PHE A 164 -5.30 20.95 2.38
C PHE A 164 -4.41 21.51 3.49
N ASP A 165 -4.43 22.83 3.67
CA ASP A 165 -3.69 23.52 4.75
C ASP A 165 -4.40 23.47 6.12
N LYS A 166 -5.61 22.89 6.16
CA LYS A 166 -6.44 22.71 7.36
C LYS A 166 -7.07 21.33 7.39
N ASN A 167 -7.35 20.86 8.60
CA ASN A 167 -8.13 19.64 8.81
C ASN A 167 -9.62 19.88 8.49
N PHE A 168 -10.32 18.82 8.12
CA PHE A 168 -11.74 18.87 7.80
C PHE A 168 -12.59 19.11 9.05
N LEU A 169 -13.61 19.95 8.95
CA LEU A 169 -14.54 20.24 10.05
C LEU A 169 -15.29 19.00 10.53
N TRP A 170 -15.69 18.13 9.59
CA TRP A 170 -16.43 16.91 9.90
C TRP A 170 -15.54 15.73 10.32
N ALA A 171 -14.23 15.85 10.12
CA ALA A 171 -13.25 14.82 10.44
C ALA A 171 -11.91 15.46 10.87
N PRO A 172 -11.83 16.07 12.08
CA PRO A 172 -10.71 16.94 12.47
C PRO A 172 -9.34 16.27 12.57
N LYS A 173 -9.27 14.94 12.47
CA LYS A 173 -8.01 14.16 12.41
C LYS A 173 -7.42 14.08 11.01
N TYR A 174 -8.15 14.50 9.99
CA TYR A 174 -7.79 14.33 8.59
C TYR A 174 -7.81 15.68 7.86
N ASN A 175 -6.85 15.89 6.97
CA ASN A 175 -6.79 16.96 5.98
C ASN A 175 -6.61 16.38 4.57
N ASN A 176 -6.94 15.10 4.37
CA ASN A 176 -6.77 14.41 3.11
C ASN A 176 -8.00 13.56 2.83
N MET A 177 -8.67 13.83 1.70
CA MET A 177 -9.94 13.20 1.33
C MET A 177 -9.81 11.68 1.24
N TYR A 178 -8.75 11.21 0.60
CA TYR A 178 -8.45 9.78 0.45
C TYR A 178 -8.24 9.09 1.80
N SER A 179 -7.41 9.66 2.68
CA SER A 179 -7.16 9.09 4.00
C SER A 179 -8.40 9.07 4.90
N TRP A 180 -9.23 10.11 4.84
CA TRP A 180 -10.49 10.13 5.57
C TRP A 180 -11.45 9.06 5.05
N MET A 181 -11.69 8.99 3.74
CA MET A 181 -12.58 7.98 3.16
C MET A 181 -12.10 6.56 3.45
N LYS A 182 -10.78 6.31 3.39
CA LYS A 182 -10.19 5.02 3.77
C LYS A 182 -10.47 4.65 5.23
N SER A 183 -10.50 5.64 6.13
CA SER A 183 -10.78 5.41 7.55
C SER A 183 -12.22 5.01 7.85
N LEU A 184 -13.12 5.13 6.87
CA LEU A 184 -14.52 4.69 7.00
C LEU A 184 -14.67 3.18 6.86
N GLU A 185 -13.62 2.47 6.42
CA GLU A 185 -13.61 1.00 6.27
C GLU A 185 -14.80 0.52 5.41
N LEU A 186 -15.08 1.23 4.31
CA LEU A 186 -16.14 0.88 3.37
C LEU A 186 -15.92 -0.55 2.86
N THR A 187 -17.00 -1.35 2.87
CA THR A 187 -16.96 -2.69 2.30
C THR A 187 -16.86 -2.63 0.78
N GLN A 188 -17.48 -1.62 0.15
CA GLN A 188 -17.53 -1.53 -1.31
C GLN A 188 -17.80 -0.10 -1.82
N ILE A 189 -17.26 0.20 -3.00
CA ILE A 189 -17.71 1.30 -3.85
C ILE A 189 -18.18 0.65 -5.17
N GLU A 190 -19.48 0.68 -5.41
CA GLU A 190 -20.11 0.12 -6.59
C GLU A 190 -20.38 1.20 -7.61
N TYR A 191 -19.82 1.02 -8.80
CA TYR A 191 -20.12 1.84 -9.96
C TYR A 191 -21.17 1.12 -10.81
N PHE A 192 -22.23 1.83 -11.19
CA PHE A 192 -23.35 1.23 -11.92
C PHE A 192 -23.82 2.08 -13.10
N MET A 193 -24.41 1.42 -14.10
CA MET A 193 -25.05 2.08 -15.24
C MET A 193 -26.57 2.15 -15.04
N CYS A 194 -27.10 3.37 -15.09
CA CYS A 194 -28.54 3.55 -15.12
C CYS A 194 -29.12 3.05 -16.45
N LYS A 195 -30.23 2.30 -16.40
CA LYS A 195 -30.90 1.87 -17.63
C LYS A 195 -31.57 3.06 -18.32
N PRO A 196 -31.65 3.06 -19.65
CA PRO A 196 -32.38 4.09 -20.37
C PRO A 196 -33.83 4.19 -19.88
N GLY A 197 -34.21 5.37 -19.38
CA GLY A 197 -35.55 5.66 -18.87
C GLY A 197 -35.75 5.48 -17.36
N ASP A 198 -34.76 4.91 -16.65
CA ASP A 198 -34.79 4.84 -15.19
C ASP A 198 -34.27 6.17 -14.58
N GLU A 199 -34.84 6.56 -13.45
CA GLU A 199 -34.31 7.65 -12.61
C GLU A 199 -33.33 7.05 -11.60
N CYS A 200 -32.04 7.07 -11.92
CA CYS A 200 -31.00 6.67 -10.99
C CYS A 200 -30.39 7.87 -10.28
N SER A 201 -29.80 7.60 -9.13
CA SER A 201 -29.04 8.60 -8.38
C SER A 201 -27.91 7.91 -7.64
N ASN A 202 -26.83 8.66 -7.42
CA ASN A 202 -25.82 8.25 -6.47
C ASN A 202 -26.45 8.09 -5.09
N ALA A 203 -25.95 7.14 -4.32
CA ALA A 203 -26.46 6.85 -2.99
C ALA A 203 -25.40 6.16 -2.15
N ALA A 204 -25.68 6.02 -0.85
CA ALA A 204 -24.96 5.09 -0.01
C ALA A 204 -25.92 4.33 0.90
N SER A 205 -25.53 3.12 1.27
CA SER A 205 -26.27 2.28 2.21
C SER A 205 -25.28 1.54 3.09
N LYS A 206 -25.39 1.75 4.41
CA LYS A 206 -24.45 1.20 5.40
C LYS A 206 -23.01 1.58 5.04
N ASP A 207 -22.20 0.62 4.65
CA ASP A 207 -20.78 0.69 4.33
C ASP A 207 -20.49 0.56 2.82
N ILE A 208 -21.52 0.73 1.98
CA ILE A 208 -21.44 0.67 0.52
C ILE A 208 -21.84 2.01 -0.09
N ILE A 209 -21.05 2.49 -1.06
CA ILE A 209 -21.38 3.64 -1.89
C ILE A 209 -21.77 3.15 -3.29
N TYR A 210 -22.81 3.74 -3.88
CA TYR A 210 -23.28 3.51 -5.25
C TYR A 210 -23.08 4.78 -6.08
N LEU A 211 -22.29 4.68 -7.16
CA LEU A 211 -21.97 5.79 -8.05
C LEU A 211 -22.41 5.50 -9.49
N GLU A 212 -23.20 6.41 -10.05
CA GLU A 212 -23.65 6.32 -11.43
C GLU A 212 -22.49 6.63 -12.41
N MET A 213 -22.41 5.84 -13.49
CA MET A 213 -21.34 5.93 -14.48
C MET A 213 -21.71 6.62 -15.79
N ASN A 214 -23.00 6.93 -16.03
CA ASN A 214 -23.55 7.21 -17.35
C ASN A 214 -22.85 8.31 -18.14
N ASN A 215 -22.20 9.26 -17.46
CA ASN A 215 -21.49 10.37 -18.11
C ASN A 215 -20.01 10.43 -17.74
N LEU A 216 -19.46 9.45 -17.01
CA LEU A 216 -18.08 9.53 -16.53
C LEU A 216 -17.03 9.35 -17.64
N ASP A 217 -17.42 8.94 -18.84
CA ASP A 217 -16.60 8.93 -20.04
C ASP A 217 -16.66 10.25 -20.84
N ASP A 218 -17.44 11.23 -20.40
CA ASP A 218 -17.51 12.54 -21.05
C ASP A 218 -16.14 13.25 -21.00
N PRO A 219 -15.64 13.82 -22.11
CA PRO A 219 -14.41 14.62 -22.13
C PRO A 219 -14.34 15.76 -21.12
N ILE A 220 -15.45 16.30 -20.61
CA ILE A 220 -15.42 17.36 -19.58
C ILE A 220 -14.67 16.92 -18.31
N TYR A 221 -14.62 15.61 -18.02
CA TYR A 221 -13.90 15.05 -16.88
C TYR A 221 -12.38 14.93 -17.10
N ARG A 222 -11.86 15.46 -18.21
CA ARG A 222 -10.41 15.67 -18.42
C ARG A 222 -9.94 17.04 -17.94
N GLU A 223 -10.87 17.91 -17.57
CA GLU A 223 -10.61 19.21 -16.97
C GLU A 223 -11.08 19.21 -15.51
N ILE A 224 -10.45 20.01 -14.64
CA ILE A 224 -10.91 20.13 -13.25
C ILE A 224 -12.29 20.77 -13.22
N ILE A 225 -12.44 21.89 -13.93
CA ILE A 225 -13.71 22.55 -14.23
C ILE A 225 -13.70 22.94 -15.70
N ASN A 226 -14.65 22.41 -16.46
CA ASN A 226 -14.85 22.79 -17.84
C ASN A 226 -15.49 24.18 -17.93
N THR A 227 -14.89 25.06 -18.73
CA THR A 227 -15.31 26.47 -18.78
C THR A 227 -16.70 26.69 -19.37
N ASN A 228 -17.22 25.73 -20.15
CA ASN A 228 -18.51 25.86 -20.83
C ASN A 228 -19.66 25.33 -19.98
N SER A 229 -19.45 24.23 -19.25
CA SER A 229 -20.49 23.59 -18.45
C SER A 229 -20.44 23.96 -16.96
N GLY A 230 -19.28 24.40 -16.47
CA GLY A 230 -19.02 24.58 -15.03
C GLY A 230 -18.87 23.27 -14.25
N GLY A 231 -18.98 22.10 -14.91
CA GLY A 231 -18.72 20.79 -14.33
C GLY A 231 -17.35 20.24 -14.71
N GLY A 232 -16.87 19.20 -14.04
CA GLY A 232 -15.60 18.56 -14.38
C GLY A 232 -15.11 17.58 -13.31
N ALA A 233 -13.87 17.12 -13.45
CA ALA A 233 -13.25 16.15 -12.55
C ALA A 233 -13.14 16.65 -11.10
N GLY A 234 -13.11 17.96 -10.87
CA GLY A 234 -13.05 18.56 -9.54
C GLY A 234 -14.28 18.28 -8.67
N HIS A 235 -15.45 18.03 -9.28
CA HIS A 235 -16.69 17.72 -8.56
C HIS A 235 -16.83 16.24 -8.19
N LEU A 236 -16.10 15.34 -8.83
CA LEU A 236 -16.19 13.90 -8.52
C LEU A 236 -15.67 13.56 -7.11
N PRO A 237 -14.51 14.08 -6.64
CA PRO A 237 -14.08 13.91 -5.25
C PRO A 237 -15.13 14.45 -4.27
N VAL A 238 -15.77 15.57 -4.62
CA VAL A 238 -16.77 16.23 -3.79
C VAL A 238 -18.02 15.35 -3.64
N LEU A 239 -18.49 14.75 -4.74
CA LEU A 239 -19.58 13.77 -4.75
C LEU A 239 -19.21 12.51 -3.93
N MET A 240 -18.01 11.95 -4.10
CA MET A 240 -17.60 10.78 -3.32
C MET A 240 -17.57 11.06 -1.81
N ILE A 241 -17.13 12.24 -1.40
CA ILE A 241 -17.10 12.67 -0.01
C ILE A 241 -18.52 12.90 0.53
N HIS A 242 -19.42 13.44 -0.29
CA HIS A 242 -20.86 13.51 0.02
C HIS A 242 -21.41 12.11 0.30
N GLU A 243 -21.24 11.16 -0.63
CA GLU A 243 -21.78 9.81 -0.47
C GLU A 243 -21.15 9.07 0.71
N SER A 244 -19.85 9.26 0.92
CA SER A 244 -19.14 8.73 2.10
C SER A 244 -19.69 9.27 3.42
N ARG A 245 -20.32 10.44 3.44
CA ARG A 245 -20.93 10.97 4.66
C ARG A 245 -22.17 10.17 5.08
N HIS A 246 -22.89 9.59 4.12
CA HIS A 246 -24.04 8.71 4.38
C HIS A 246 -23.64 7.38 5.05
N THR A 247 -22.35 7.01 5.05
CA THR A 247 -21.89 5.68 5.52
C THR A 247 -21.32 5.62 6.94
N ILE A 248 -21.23 6.76 7.65
CA ILE A 248 -20.57 6.80 8.97
C ILE A 248 -21.35 5.97 10.02
N ASN A 249 -20.69 4.96 10.58
CA ASN A 249 -21.22 4.11 11.66
C ASN A 249 -21.53 4.91 12.93
N GLY A 250 -22.67 4.63 13.57
CA GLY A 250 -23.10 5.28 14.82
C GLY A 250 -24.17 6.38 14.67
N GLY A 251 -24.59 6.66 13.44
CA GLY A 251 -25.75 7.48 13.12
C GLY A 251 -25.67 7.94 11.68
N TYR A 252 -26.69 7.60 10.88
CA TYR A 252 -26.88 8.16 9.55
C TYR A 252 -26.84 9.69 9.64
N LYS A 253 -25.71 10.30 9.22
CA LYS A 253 -25.58 11.75 9.06
C LYS A 253 -25.73 12.12 7.58
N GLY A 254 -26.66 11.44 6.92
CA GLY A 254 -27.11 11.85 5.62
C GLY A 254 -27.97 13.10 5.71
N HIS A 255 -29.03 13.12 4.92
CA HIS A 255 -29.98 14.21 4.91
C HIS A 255 -30.92 14.10 6.10
N THR A 256 -30.97 15.14 6.94
CA THR A 256 -31.84 15.19 8.13
C THR A 256 -33.19 15.83 7.86
N CYS A 257 -33.40 16.37 6.64
CA CYS A 257 -34.64 16.97 6.18
C CYS A 257 -34.98 16.54 4.74
N SER A 258 -35.46 15.30 4.58
CA SER A 258 -35.82 14.71 3.29
C SER A 258 -34.60 14.65 2.33
N PRO A 259 -34.53 15.17 1.08
CA PRO A 259 -33.27 15.13 0.31
C PRO A 259 -32.30 16.24 0.73
N ASN A 260 -32.62 17.04 1.76
CA ASN A 260 -31.85 18.19 2.21
C ASN A 260 -31.32 17.97 3.63
N ASP A 261 -30.32 18.76 3.99
CA ASP A 261 -29.88 18.88 5.38
C ASP A 261 -30.81 19.88 6.11
N GLN A 262 -31.02 19.70 7.41
CA GLN A 262 -31.79 20.63 8.23
C GLN A 262 -31.02 21.93 8.46
N THR A 263 -29.72 21.86 8.71
CA THR A 263 -28.87 23.04 8.93
C THR A 263 -27.45 22.81 8.42
N LEU A 264 -26.72 23.89 8.14
CA LEU A 264 -25.31 23.78 7.77
C LEU A 264 -24.45 23.21 8.93
N GLN A 265 -24.78 23.55 10.18
CA GLN A 265 -23.98 23.27 11.36
C GLN A 265 -23.98 21.79 11.76
N GLU A 266 -24.99 21.02 11.37
CA GLU A 266 -25.04 19.59 11.69
C GLU A 266 -24.04 18.76 10.86
N LEU A 267 -23.49 19.36 9.80
CA LEU A 267 -22.57 18.74 8.87
C LEU A 267 -23.15 17.45 8.30
N GLY A 268 -24.38 17.48 7.79
CA GLY A 268 -24.94 16.41 6.98
C GLY A 268 -24.18 16.26 5.64
N ALA A 269 -24.70 15.46 4.72
CA ALA A 269 -24.01 15.22 3.45
C ALA A 269 -23.85 16.51 2.61
N TRP A 270 -24.88 17.36 2.56
CA TRP A 270 -24.78 18.67 1.91
C TRP A 270 -23.90 19.66 2.67
N GLY A 271 -23.94 19.65 4.00
CA GLY A 271 -23.07 20.47 4.85
C GLY A 271 -21.60 20.14 4.64
N VAL A 272 -21.25 18.85 4.59
CA VAL A 272 -19.90 18.40 4.24
C VAL A 272 -19.50 18.84 2.84
N GLN A 273 -20.38 18.69 1.86
CA GLN A 273 -20.13 19.10 0.48
C GLN A 273 -19.86 20.62 0.37
N TYR A 274 -20.69 21.44 1.02
CA TYR A 274 -20.52 22.90 1.10
C TYR A 274 -19.15 23.26 1.69
N HIS A 275 -18.78 22.66 2.81
CA HIS A 275 -17.52 22.96 3.47
C HIS A 275 -16.32 22.49 2.66
N LEU A 276 -16.39 21.31 2.05
CA LEU A 276 -15.32 20.81 1.18
C LEU A 276 -15.11 21.72 -0.03
N LEU A 277 -16.15 22.19 -0.69
CA LEU A 277 -16.03 23.12 -1.82
C LEU A 277 -15.35 24.44 -1.42
N ASN A 278 -15.73 25.01 -0.27
CA ASN A 278 -15.03 26.19 0.27
C ASN A 278 -13.56 25.88 0.61
N MET A 279 -13.28 24.71 1.18
CA MET A 279 -11.89 24.30 1.45
C MET A 279 -11.08 24.10 0.16
N LEU A 280 -11.67 23.52 -0.89
CA LEU A 280 -11.03 23.40 -2.20
C LEU A 280 -10.68 24.78 -2.76
N ALA A 281 -11.58 25.76 -2.59
CA ALA A 281 -11.36 27.13 -3.02
C ALA A 281 -10.33 27.90 -2.19
N ASP A 282 -10.30 27.74 -0.87
CA ASP A 282 -9.60 28.68 0.02
C ASP A 282 -8.48 28.04 0.85
N ASN A 283 -8.34 26.71 0.80
CA ASN A 283 -7.43 25.96 1.67
C ASN A 283 -6.53 24.98 0.92
N THR A 284 -6.26 25.25 -0.36
CA THR A 284 -5.39 24.42 -1.22
C THR A 284 -4.24 25.20 -1.88
N GLY A 285 -3.97 26.42 -1.40
CA GLY A 285 -2.95 27.31 -1.96
C GLY A 285 -3.21 27.65 -3.43
N ASN A 286 -2.24 27.36 -4.30
CA ASN A 286 -2.33 27.57 -5.75
C ASN A 286 -2.55 26.26 -6.52
N TYR A 287 -2.98 25.19 -5.84
CA TYR A 287 -3.17 23.88 -6.46
C TYR A 287 -4.30 23.90 -7.51
N PHE A 288 -5.32 24.73 -7.28
CA PHE A 288 -6.35 25.08 -8.25
C PHE A 288 -6.16 26.52 -8.73
N SER A 289 -6.44 26.76 -10.01
CA SER A 289 -6.42 28.07 -10.63
C SER A 289 -7.47 29.01 -10.01
N SER A 290 -7.33 30.31 -10.24
CA SER A 290 -8.31 31.31 -9.79
C SER A 290 -9.71 31.08 -10.35
N TYR A 291 -9.82 30.54 -11.58
CA TYR A 291 -11.10 30.20 -12.18
C TYR A 291 -11.75 29.03 -11.46
N GLU A 292 -11.05 27.90 -11.32
CA GLU A 292 -11.57 26.70 -10.65
C GLU A 292 -11.98 26.98 -9.20
N ARG A 293 -11.18 27.77 -8.46
CA ARG A 293 -11.52 28.20 -7.10
C ARG A 293 -12.82 29.00 -7.05
N LYS A 294 -13.05 29.90 -8.00
CA LYS A 294 -14.29 30.68 -8.09
C LYS A 294 -15.49 29.78 -8.39
N GLU A 295 -15.33 28.78 -9.24
CA GLU A 295 -16.38 27.82 -9.55
C GLU A 295 -16.72 26.90 -8.35
N PHE A 296 -15.74 26.52 -7.55
CA PHE A 296 -15.99 25.83 -6.27
C PHE A 296 -16.77 26.72 -5.29
N GLN A 297 -16.42 28.01 -5.15
CA GLN A 297 -17.17 28.95 -4.32
C GLN A 297 -18.61 29.15 -4.82
N SER A 298 -18.79 29.25 -6.14
CA SER A 298 -20.10 29.35 -6.77
C SER A 298 -20.95 28.11 -6.47
N SER A 299 -20.36 26.92 -6.60
CA SER A 299 -21.00 25.64 -6.27
C SER A 299 -21.36 25.56 -4.78
N ALA A 300 -20.48 26.01 -3.88
CA ALA A 300 -20.76 26.05 -2.45
C ALA A 300 -21.95 26.98 -2.14
N LYS A 301 -21.98 28.17 -2.74
CA LYS A 301 -23.09 29.11 -2.59
C LYS A 301 -24.41 28.50 -3.07
N TYR A 302 -24.41 27.82 -4.23
CA TYR A 302 -25.59 27.14 -4.74
C TYR A 302 -26.12 26.06 -3.77
N ILE A 303 -25.23 25.26 -3.17
CA ILE A 303 -25.62 24.27 -2.15
C ILE A 303 -26.26 24.95 -0.95
N LEU A 304 -25.66 26.05 -0.45
CA LEU A 304 -26.19 26.81 0.68
C LEU A 304 -27.61 27.34 0.42
N GLU A 305 -27.90 27.74 -0.81
CA GLU A 305 -29.19 28.31 -1.20
C GLU A 305 -30.28 27.26 -1.49
N THR A 306 -29.91 26.01 -1.79
CA THR A 306 -30.86 25.02 -2.34
C THR A 306 -30.96 23.71 -1.57
N ARG A 307 -30.00 23.39 -0.70
CA ARG A 307 -29.88 22.06 -0.08
C ARG A 307 -30.09 22.02 1.43
N PHE A 308 -30.63 23.10 1.99
CA PHE A 308 -30.97 23.20 3.40
C PHE A 308 -32.44 23.55 3.59
N CYS A 309 -33.10 22.93 4.57
CA CYS A 309 -34.44 23.29 4.96
C CYS A 309 -34.41 24.62 5.72
N SER A 310 -34.96 25.65 5.08
CA SER A 310 -35.04 27.03 5.59
C SER A 310 -35.72 27.15 6.95
#